data_AF-A0A3C1PY97-F1
#
_entry.id   AF-A0A3C1PY97-F1
#
_cell.length_a   1.000
_cell.length_b   1.000
_cell.length_c   1.000
_cell.angle_alpha   90.00
_cell.angle_beta   90.00
_cell.angle_gamma   90.00
#
_symmetry.space_group_name_H-M   'P 1'
#
loop_
_entity.id
_entity.type
_entity.pdbx_description
1 polymer ?
#
loop_
_entity_poly.entity_id
_entity_poly.type
_entity_poly.pdbx_seq_one_letter_code
_entity_poly.pdbx_strand_id
1 'polypeptide(L)'
;ELTVEEMELIEKTSPLSPSLESNITPSPEELAAGTSQRRAANKNLNTVARRLFAKGDFQASRGALELIVDQDPGAWEAMINLGIVQLRLDDPTAATKQFEQSILVAGDRKIPYAHFMLGDSLYRVERFEEAEQELRRSLSFEPQNALAHILLGNIAGKTSRFTDAEFHFQEAIAQDPNLLEPYVNLSIISLRKGQKDKARKYYQRYLAKGGAARPPLETRLIN
;
A
#
# COMPACT_ATOMS: atom_id res chain seq x y z
N GLU A 1 -24.93 24.97 56.66
CA GLU A 1 -25.71 24.39 55.56
C GLU A 1 -26.85 25.35 55.25
N LEU A 2 -27.24 25.49 53.98
CA LEU A 2 -28.31 26.41 53.59
C LEU A 2 -29.66 25.88 54.08
N THR A 3 -30.56 26.79 54.45
CA THR A 3 -31.94 26.47 54.81
C THR A 3 -32.76 26.11 53.58
N VAL A 4 -33.87 25.38 53.78
CA VAL A 4 -34.77 24.93 52.69
C VAL A 4 -35.29 26.12 51.87
N GLU A 5 -35.59 27.24 52.52
CA GLU A 5 -36.05 28.47 51.87
C GLU A 5 -34.95 29.15 51.04
N GLU A 6 -33.69 29.10 51.48
CA GLU A 6 -32.55 29.60 50.71
C GLU A 6 -32.27 28.74 49.48
N MET A 7 -32.46 27.42 49.57
CA MET A 7 -32.34 26.53 48.40
C MET A 7 -33.44 26.78 47.37
N GLU A 8 -34.70 26.94 47.80
CA GLU A 8 -35.82 27.26 46.90
C GLU A 8 -35.64 28.62 46.20
N LEU A 9 -35.03 29.60 46.87
CA LEU A 9 -34.79 30.92 46.29
C LEU A 9 -33.70 30.86 45.20
N ILE A 10 -32.67 30.03 45.38
CA ILE A 10 -31.63 29.77 44.37
C ILE A 10 -32.21 29.07 43.13
N GLU A 11 -33.15 28.15 43.34
CA GLU A 11 -33.88 27.45 42.28
C GLU A 11 -34.79 28.41 41.48
N LYS A 12 -35.48 29.33 42.16
CA LYS A 12 -36.40 30.31 41.54
C LYS A 12 -35.69 31.49 40.88
N THR A 13 -34.46 31.82 41.28
CA THR A 13 -33.71 32.99 40.76
C THR A 13 -32.67 32.63 39.70
N SER A 14 -32.43 31.35 39.43
CA SER A 14 -31.57 30.94 38.32
C SER A 14 -32.35 31.02 37.01
N PRO A 15 -32.03 31.94 36.07
CA PRO A 15 -32.56 31.86 34.73
C PRO A 15 -31.76 30.80 33.97
N LEU A 16 -31.83 29.55 34.43
CA LEU A 16 -31.41 28.42 33.61
C LEU A 16 -32.61 28.10 32.72
N SER A 17 -32.60 28.77 31.56
CA SER A 17 -33.38 28.35 30.40
C SER A 17 -33.29 26.82 30.27
N PRO A 18 -34.42 26.09 30.14
CA PRO A 18 -34.42 24.63 29.97
C PRO A 18 -33.69 24.12 28.71
N SER A 19 -33.13 25.03 27.90
CA SER A 19 -32.36 24.74 26.69
C SER A 19 -30.85 24.65 26.92
N LEU A 20 -30.38 24.54 28.17
CA LEU A 20 -28.97 24.26 28.48
C LEU A 20 -28.74 22.74 28.70
N GLU A 21 -29.37 21.90 27.88
CA GLU A 21 -28.64 20.71 27.42
C GLU A 21 -27.47 21.26 26.61
N SER A 22 -26.25 21.04 27.09
CA SER A 22 -25.07 21.25 26.26
C SER A 22 -25.20 20.32 25.05
N ASN A 23 -25.70 20.84 23.93
CA ASN A 23 -25.66 20.19 22.63
C ASN A 23 -24.19 20.08 22.19
N ILE A 24 -23.43 19.20 22.83
CA ILE A 24 -22.08 18.80 22.41
C ILE A 24 -22.18 17.83 21.23
N THR A 25 -23.36 17.29 20.95
CA THR A 25 -23.67 16.55 19.74
C THR A 25 -24.04 17.52 18.61
N PRO A 26 -23.19 17.66 17.57
CA PRO A 26 -23.50 18.49 16.42
C PRO A 26 -24.77 17.98 15.74
N SER A 27 -25.60 18.91 15.25
CA SER A 27 -26.74 18.57 14.41
C SER A 27 -26.29 17.81 13.15
N PRO A 28 -27.18 17.05 12.49
CA PRO A 28 -26.86 16.39 11.22
C PRO A 28 -26.33 17.36 10.15
N GLU A 29 -26.83 18.60 10.14
CA GLU A 29 -26.38 19.65 9.22
C GLU A 29 -24.98 20.17 9.56
N GLU A 30 -24.68 20.43 10.84
CA GLU A 30 -23.34 20.81 11.29
C GLU A 30 -22.32 19.69 11.06
N LEU A 31 -22.73 18.43 11.28
CA LEU A 31 -21.92 17.27 10.98
C LEU A 31 -21.66 17.14 9.47
N ALA A 32 -22.67 17.35 8.63
CA ALA A 32 -22.54 17.31 7.18
C ALA A 32 -21.68 18.46 6.64
N ALA A 33 -21.84 19.67 7.18
CA ALA A 33 -21.03 20.84 6.83
C ALA A 33 -19.57 20.65 7.25
N GLY A 34 -19.32 20.21 8.48
CA GLY A 34 -17.98 19.89 8.98
C GLY A 34 -17.31 18.76 8.19
N THR A 35 -18.07 17.72 7.81
CA THR A 35 -17.58 16.64 6.94
C THR A 35 -17.22 17.15 5.55
N SER A 36 -18.04 18.04 4.98
CA SER A 36 -17.80 18.61 3.65
C SER A 36 -16.58 19.53 3.63
N GLN A 37 -16.42 20.38 4.64
CA GLN A 37 -15.24 21.24 4.80
C GLN A 37 -13.97 20.40 5.00
N ARG A 38 -14.03 19.36 5.84
CA ARG A 38 -12.91 18.44 6.05
C ARG A 38 -12.50 17.73 4.77
N ARG A 39 -13.46 17.22 3.99
CA ARG A 39 -13.18 16.59 2.69
C ARG A 39 -12.52 17.56 1.71
N ALA A 40 -12.97 18.83 1.66
CA ALA A 40 -12.36 19.85 0.83
C ALA A 40 -10.91 20.17 1.26
N ALA A 41 -10.67 20.32 2.56
CA ALA A 41 -9.33 20.52 3.12
C ALA A 41 -8.40 19.33 2.80
N ASN A 42 -8.88 18.10 3.01
CA ASN A 42 -8.15 16.87 2.69
C ASN A 42 -7.80 16.79 1.20
N LYS A 43 -8.71 17.19 0.31
CA LYS A 43 -8.44 17.23 -1.14
C LYS A 43 -7.31 18.19 -1.50
N ASN A 44 -7.27 19.37 -0.88
CA ASN A 44 -6.21 20.35 -1.08
C ASN A 44 -4.87 19.81 -0.57
N LEU A 45 -4.87 19.25 0.64
CA LEU A 45 -3.67 18.71 1.26
C LEU A 45 -3.12 17.49 0.50
N ASN A 46 -3.99 16.63 -0.03
CA ASN A 46 -3.60 15.50 -0.88
C ASN A 46 -3.00 15.98 -2.22
N THR A 47 -3.42 17.14 -2.72
CA THR A 47 -2.81 17.77 -3.89
C THR A 47 -1.41 18.30 -3.57
N VAL A 48 -1.23 18.93 -2.40
CA VAL A 48 0.08 19.38 -1.91
C VAL A 48 1.03 18.20 -1.72
N ALA A 49 0.58 17.13 -1.06
CA ALA A 49 1.36 15.91 -0.86
C ALA A 49 1.86 15.32 -2.18
N ARG A 50 0.98 15.16 -3.18
CA ARG A 50 1.37 14.64 -4.51
C ARG A 50 2.39 15.54 -5.22
N ARG A 51 2.31 16.86 -5.05
CA ARG A 51 3.32 17.79 -5.61
C ARG A 51 4.67 17.67 -4.90
N LEU A 52 4.67 17.52 -3.57
CA LEU A 52 5.88 17.27 -2.79
C LEU A 52 6.53 15.94 -3.20
N PHE A 53 5.73 14.88 -3.33
CA PHE A 53 6.19 13.58 -3.83
C PHE A 53 6.84 13.68 -5.22
N ALA A 54 6.21 14.40 -6.16
CA ALA A 54 6.75 14.58 -7.51
C ALA A 54 8.09 15.34 -7.54
N LYS A 55 8.34 16.20 -6.53
CA LYS A 55 9.63 16.89 -6.35
C LYS A 55 10.69 16.06 -5.63
N GLY A 56 10.31 14.89 -5.10
CA GLY A 56 11.18 14.07 -4.27
C GLY A 56 11.20 14.46 -2.79
N ASP A 57 10.36 15.42 -2.37
CA ASP A 57 10.25 15.88 -0.98
C ASP A 57 9.39 14.90 -0.16
N PHE A 58 9.83 13.64 -0.08
CA PHE A 58 9.05 12.53 0.50
C PHE A 58 8.72 12.76 1.98
N GLN A 59 9.62 13.35 2.76
CA GLN A 59 9.38 13.67 4.18
C GLN A 59 8.25 14.69 4.35
N ALA A 60 8.23 15.75 3.54
CA ALA A 60 7.16 16.75 3.58
C ALA A 60 5.84 16.17 3.07
N SER A 61 5.90 15.33 2.02
CA SER A 61 4.72 14.59 1.54
C SER A 61 4.14 13.70 2.63
N ARG A 62 4.99 13.02 3.42
CA ARG A 62 4.57 12.16 4.53
C ARG A 62 3.79 12.96 5.56
N GLY A 63 4.36 14.07 6.06
CA GLY A 63 3.70 14.91 7.07
C GLY A 63 2.36 15.48 6.62
N ALA A 64 2.24 15.87 5.34
CA ALA A 64 0.97 16.32 4.78
C ALA A 64 -0.10 15.20 4.76
N LEU A 65 0.28 13.96 4.47
CA LEU A 65 -0.64 12.83 4.43
C LEU A 65 -0.99 12.30 5.83
N GLU A 66 -0.04 12.29 6.76
CA GLU A 66 -0.27 11.98 8.17
C GLU A 66 -1.35 12.90 8.75
N LEU A 67 -1.27 14.20 8.48
CA LEU A 67 -2.30 15.16 8.91
C LEU A 67 -3.69 14.85 8.34
N ILE A 68 -3.80 14.34 7.10
CA ILE A 68 -5.09 13.92 6.54
C ILE A 68 -5.63 12.71 7.30
N VAL A 69 -4.79 11.69 7.49
CA VAL A 69 -5.17 10.43 8.13
C VAL A 69 -5.56 10.65 9.60
N ASP A 70 -4.85 11.53 10.31
CA ASP A 70 -5.14 11.89 11.69
C ASP A 70 -6.48 12.62 11.85
N GLN A 71 -6.83 13.47 10.87
CA GLN A 71 -8.09 14.24 10.89
C GLN A 71 -9.29 13.46 10.36
N ASP A 72 -9.06 12.50 9.47
CA ASP A 72 -10.09 11.70 8.83
C ASP A 72 -9.65 10.23 8.73
N PRO A 73 -10.01 9.40 9.75
CA PRO A 73 -9.76 7.96 9.73
C PRO A 73 -10.45 7.23 8.57
N GLY A 74 -11.38 7.88 7.87
CA GLY A 74 -12.04 7.36 6.67
C GLY A 74 -11.27 7.62 5.36
N ALA A 75 -10.16 8.36 5.40
CA ALA A 75 -9.41 8.81 4.22
C ALA A 75 -8.51 7.70 3.64
N TRP A 76 -9.09 6.59 3.23
CA TRP A 76 -8.39 5.43 2.66
C TRP A 76 -7.48 5.79 1.47
N GLU A 77 -7.85 6.75 0.61
CA GLU A 77 -6.97 7.24 -0.47
C GLU A 77 -5.68 7.87 0.05
N ALA A 78 -5.78 8.63 1.14
CA ALA A 78 -4.63 9.26 1.78
C ALA A 78 -3.74 8.22 2.47
N MET A 79 -4.34 7.17 3.05
CA MET A 79 -3.60 6.03 3.62
C MET A 79 -2.78 5.31 2.53
N ILE A 80 -3.35 5.05 1.35
CA ILE A 80 -2.60 4.45 0.22
C ILE A 80 -1.43 5.36 -0.17
N ASN A 81 -1.68 6.65 -0.36
CA ASN A 81 -0.62 7.59 -0.73
C ASN A 81 0.46 7.69 0.36
N LEU A 82 0.08 7.63 1.64
CA LEU A 82 1.01 7.64 2.77
C LEU A 82 1.88 6.37 2.76
N GLY A 83 1.28 5.20 2.54
CA GLY A 83 2.02 3.95 2.41
C GLY A 83 3.02 3.97 1.25
N ILE A 84 2.63 4.52 0.08
CA ILE A 84 3.54 4.69 -1.06
C ILE A 84 4.72 5.60 -0.70
N VAL A 85 4.46 6.73 -0.03
CA VAL A 85 5.51 7.65 0.43
C VAL A 85 6.44 6.97 1.44
N GLN A 86 5.88 6.17 2.35
CA GLN A 86 6.66 5.40 3.33
C GLN A 86 7.55 4.35 2.66
N LEU A 87 7.08 3.65 1.61
CA LEU A 87 7.93 2.78 0.81
C LEU A 87 9.08 3.53 0.13
N ARG A 88 8.85 4.77 -0.34
CA ARG A 88 9.92 5.62 -0.90
C ARG A 88 10.92 6.11 0.14
N LEU A 89 10.52 6.11 1.41
CA LEU A 89 11.36 6.43 2.57
C LEU A 89 12.00 5.18 3.20
N ASP A 90 11.88 4.02 2.55
CA ASP A 90 12.41 2.73 3.03
C ASP A 90 11.80 2.30 4.39
N ASP A 91 10.53 2.64 4.63
CA ASP A 91 9.76 2.21 5.80
C ASP A 91 8.59 1.29 5.39
N PRO A 92 8.88 0.04 4.99
CA PRO A 92 7.85 -0.91 4.58
C PRO A 92 6.96 -1.37 5.74
N THR A 93 7.43 -1.26 6.99
CA THR A 93 6.63 -1.60 8.17
C THR A 93 5.50 -0.59 8.38
N ALA A 94 5.79 0.71 8.30
CA ALA A 94 4.74 1.73 8.37
C ALA A 94 3.79 1.63 7.17
N ALA A 95 4.34 1.41 5.96
CA ALA A 95 3.53 1.27 4.75
C ALA A 95 2.51 0.13 4.85
N THR A 96 2.95 -1.03 5.36
CA THR A 96 2.08 -2.20 5.59
C THR A 96 0.84 -1.82 6.41
N LYS A 97 1.03 -1.09 7.52
CA LYS A 97 -0.09 -0.65 8.38
C LYS A 97 -1.07 0.25 7.64
N GLN A 98 -0.57 1.14 6.79
CA GLN A 98 -1.44 2.06 6.03
C GLN A 98 -2.26 1.32 4.97
N PHE A 99 -1.67 0.34 4.28
CA PHE A 99 -2.41 -0.45 3.30
C PHE A 99 -3.45 -1.36 3.96
N GLU A 100 -3.10 -2.01 5.08
CA GLU A 100 -4.05 -2.79 5.89
C GLU A 100 -5.23 -1.93 6.33
N GLN A 101 -4.97 -0.74 6.89
CA GLN A 101 -6.02 0.18 7.34
C GLN A 101 -6.86 0.69 6.16
N SER A 102 -6.24 1.00 5.02
CA SER A 102 -6.97 1.42 3.82
C SER A 102 -7.95 0.35 3.35
N ILE A 103 -7.52 -0.91 3.30
CA ILE A 103 -8.35 -2.06 2.91
C ILE A 103 -9.49 -2.25 3.90
N LEU A 104 -9.21 -2.17 5.19
CA LEU A 104 -10.22 -2.27 6.24
C LEU A 104 -11.32 -1.19 6.11
N VAL A 105 -10.93 0.05 5.81
CA VAL A 105 -11.86 1.19 5.71
C VAL A 105 -12.63 1.21 4.38
N ALA A 106 -11.97 0.91 3.27
CA ALA A 106 -12.57 1.01 1.93
C ALA A 106 -13.33 -0.23 1.48
N GLY A 107 -12.90 -1.41 1.96
CA GLY A 107 -13.32 -2.73 1.50
C GLY A 107 -12.58 -3.20 0.23
N ASP A 108 -12.32 -4.52 0.15
CA ASP A 108 -11.47 -5.18 -0.86
C ASP A 108 -11.78 -4.76 -2.30
N ARG A 109 -13.06 -4.73 -2.69
CA ARG A 109 -13.47 -4.45 -4.09
C ARG A 109 -13.18 -3.03 -4.56
N LYS A 110 -13.01 -2.09 -3.63
CA LYS A 110 -12.88 -0.67 -3.96
C LYS A 110 -11.45 -0.28 -4.32
N ILE A 111 -10.47 -1.03 -3.83
CA ILE A 111 -9.04 -0.71 -3.98
C ILE A 111 -8.17 -1.93 -4.32
N PRO A 112 -8.41 -2.59 -5.47
CA PRO A 112 -7.57 -3.69 -5.96
C PRO A 112 -6.06 -3.44 -5.88
N TYR A 113 -5.65 -2.22 -6.20
CA TYR A 113 -4.26 -1.77 -6.17
C TYR A 113 -3.63 -1.79 -4.76
N ALA A 114 -4.43 -1.60 -3.70
CA ALA A 114 -3.93 -1.63 -2.33
C ALA A 114 -3.46 -3.04 -1.91
N HIS A 115 -4.08 -4.09 -2.42
CA HIS A 115 -3.62 -5.47 -2.19
C HIS A 115 -2.24 -5.73 -2.82
N PHE A 116 -1.95 -5.16 -3.99
CA PHE A 116 -0.62 -5.25 -4.59
C PHE A 116 0.43 -4.50 -3.74
N MET A 117 0.10 -3.29 -3.31
CA MET A 117 0.99 -2.48 -2.47
C MET A 117 1.26 -3.12 -1.11
N LEU A 118 0.24 -3.72 -0.48
CA LEU A 118 0.38 -4.50 0.74
C LEU A 118 1.26 -5.74 0.50
N GLY A 119 1.06 -6.43 -0.62
CA GLY A 119 1.90 -7.54 -1.05
C GLY A 119 3.39 -7.16 -1.19
N ASP A 120 3.69 -6.02 -1.83
CA ASP A 120 5.06 -5.49 -1.95
C ASP A 120 5.65 -5.13 -0.58
N SER A 121 4.89 -4.45 0.28
CA SER A 121 5.39 -4.06 1.60
C SER A 121 5.65 -5.29 2.48
N LEU A 122 4.76 -6.28 2.47
CA LEU A 122 4.92 -7.56 3.17
C LEU A 122 6.12 -8.35 2.65
N TYR A 123 6.34 -8.37 1.33
CA TYR A 123 7.51 -9.00 0.73
C TYR A 123 8.82 -8.37 1.22
N ARG A 124 8.88 -7.04 1.34
CA ARG A 124 10.06 -6.30 1.81
C ARG A 124 10.39 -6.58 3.28
N VAL A 125 9.37 -6.84 4.11
CA VAL A 125 9.55 -7.25 5.52
C VAL A 125 9.60 -8.77 5.71
N GLU A 126 9.78 -9.52 4.61
CA GLU A 126 9.93 -10.99 4.60
C GLU A 126 8.74 -11.79 5.15
N ARG A 127 7.53 -11.19 5.20
CA ARG A 127 6.27 -11.87 5.54
C ARG A 127 5.68 -12.54 4.29
N PHE A 128 6.37 -13.56 3.78
CA PHE A 128 6.12 -14.13 2.45
C PHE A 128 4.75 -14.78 2.27
N GLU A 129 4.25 -15.50 3.27
CA GLU A 129 2.94 -16.16 3.20
C GLU A 129 1.80 -15.15 3.07
N GLU A 130 1.89 -14.05 3.83
CA GLU A 130 0.90 -12.98 3.80
C GLU A 130 1.03 -12.16 2.52
N ALA A 131 2.26 -11.88 2.07
CA ALA A 131 2.51 -11.25 0.78
C ALA A 131 1.88 -12.05 -0.38
N GLU A 132 2.05 -13.37 -0.40
CA GLU A 132 1.46 -14.22 -1.43
C GLU A 132 -0.07 -14.16 -1.44
N GLN A 133 -0.71 -14.16 -0.27
CA GLN A 133 -2.17 -14.03 -0.18
C GLN A 133 -2.66 -12.71 -0.78
N GLU A 134 -2.04 -11.59 -0.41
CA GLU A 134 -2.45 -10.27 -0.88
C GLU A 134 -2.15 -10.06 -2.38
N LEU A 135 -1.03 -10.59 -2.88
CA LEU A 135 -0.73 -10.57 -4.32
C LEU A 135 -1.72 -11.42 -5.12
N ARG A 136 -2.14 -12.58 -4.60
CA ARG A 136 -3.18 -13.41 -5.22
C ARG A 136 -4.55 -12.71 -5.22
N ARG A 137 -4.89 -11.99 -4.15
CA ARG A 137 -6.10 -11.14 -4.14
C ARG A 137 -6.00 -10.06 -5.20
N SER A 138 -4.87 -9.36 -5.28
CA SER A 138 -4.65 -8.35 -6.32
C SER A 138 -4.85 -8.93 -7.72
N LEU A 139 -4.25 -10.09 -8.03
CA LEU A 139 -4.43 -10.76 -9.33
C LEU A 139 -5.85 -11.27 -9.58
N SER A 140 -6.64 -11.51 -8.54
CA SER A 140 -8.06 -11.87 -8.74
C SER A 140 -8.90 -10.69 -9.24
N PHE A 141 -8.45 -9.46 -8.99
CA PHE A 141 -9.05 -8.23 -9.52
C PHE A 141 -8.38 -7.76 -10.81
N GLU A 142 -7.06 -7.85 -10.90
CA GLU A 142 -6.25 -7.41 -12.03
C GLU A 142 -5.30 -8.54 -12.50
N PRO A 143 -5.81 -9.53 -13.26
CA PRO A 143 -5.01 -10.68 -13.70
C PRO A 143 -3.78 -10.32 -14.54
N GLN A 144 -3.78 -9.15 -15.18
CA GLN A 144 -2.72 -8.65 -16.04
C GLN A 144 -1.59 -7.92 -15.30
N ASN A 145 -1.61 -7.85 -13.97
CA ASN A 145 -0.58 -7.15 -13.21
C ASN A 145 0.76 -7.94 -13.23
N ALA A 146 1.63 -7.58 -14.18
CA ALA A 146 2.94 -8.19 -14.37
C ALA A 146 3.84 -8.07 -13.13
N LEU A 147 3.75 -6.98 -12.37
CA LEU A 147 4.56 -6.75 -11.17
C LEU A 147 4.13 -7.66 -10.02
N ALA A 148 2.82 -7.92 -9.88
CA ALA A 148 2.32 -8.88 -8.90
C ALA A 148 2.83 -10.31 -9.20
N HIS A 149 2.87 -10.69 -10.48
CA HIS A 149 3.50 -11.93 -10.92
C HIS A 149 5.00 -11.98 -10.62
N ILE A 150 5.76 -10.89 -10.81
CA ILE A 150 7.17 -10.84 -10.42
C ILE A 150 7.35 -11.12 -8.92
N LEU A 151 6.57 -10.45 -8.07
CA LEU A 151 6.68 -10.62 -6.61
C LEU A 151 6.32 -12.04 -6.18
N LEU A 152 5.26 -12.64 -6.74
CA LEU A 152 4.93 -14.05 -6.51
C LEU A 152 6.05 -14.99 -6.97
N GLY A 153 6.65 -14.72 -8.13
CA GLY A 153 7.80 -15.47 -8.63
C GLY A 153 9.01 -15.37 -7.70
N ASN A 154 9.28 -14.18 -7.16
CA ASN A 154 10.35 -13.92 -6.21
C ASN A 154 10.11 -14.64 -4.87
N ILE A 155 8.89 -14.60 -4.34
CA ILE A 155 8.49 -15.34 -3.13
C ILE A 155 8.67 -16.84 -3.33
N ALA A 156 8.17 -17.38 -4.44
CA ALA A 156 8.32 -18.79 -4.78
C ALA A 156 9.80 -19.19 -4.95
N GLY A 157 10.61 -18.34 -5.57
CA GLY A 157 12.06 -18.54 -5.71
C GLY A 157 12.80 -18.57 -4.37
N LYS A 158 12.48 -17.64 -3.45
CA LYS A 158 13.04 -17.60 -2.09
C LYS A 158 12.64 -18.81 -1.25
N THR A 159 11.42 -19.31 -1.46
CA THR A 159 10.88 -20.51 -0.78
C THR A 159 11.18 -21.82 -1.52
N SER A 160 12.08 -21.80 -2.51
CA SER A 160 12.50 -22.96 -3.32
C SER A 160 11.39 -23.68 -4.09
N ARG A 161 10.22 -23.05 -4.27
CA ARG A 161 9.12 -23.51 -5.13
C ARG A 161 9.40 -23.14 -6.58
N PHE A 162 10.43 -23.75 -7.18
CA PHE A 162 10.95 -23.33 -8.49
C PHE A 162 9.97 -23.49 -9.66
N THR A 163 9.03 -24.44 -9.58
CA THR A 163 7.98 -24.60 -10.60
C THR A 163 6.98 -23.45 -10.55
N ASP A 164 6.53 -23.06 -9.35
CA ASP A 164 5.63 -21.91 -9.16
C ASP A 164 6.31 -20.60 -9.58
N ALA A 165 7.60 -20.45 -9.22
CA ALA A 165 8.39 -19.29 -9.62
C ALA A 165 8.49 -19.16 -11.15
N GLU A 166 8.74 -20.29 -11.81
CA GLU A 166 8.81 -20.35 -13.27
C GLU A 166 7.47 -19.96 -13.93
N PHE A 167 6.35 -20.48 -13.42
CA PHE A 167 5.02 -20.09 -13.88
C PHE A 167 4.80 -18.58 -13.78
N HIS A 168 5.04 -17.99 -12.61
CA HIS A 168 4.78 -16.58 -12.39
C HIS A 168 5.72 -15.66 -13.19
N PHE A 169 6.99 -16.01 -13.36
CA PHE A 169 7.86 -15.23 -14.23
C PHE A 169 7.47 -15.34 -15.71
N GLN A 170 6.92 -16.48 -16.16
CA GLN A 170 6.39 -16.62 -17.52
C GLN A 170 5.13 -15.76 -17.72
N GLU A 171 4.22 -15.74 -16.74
CA GLU A 171 3.06 -14.84 -16.76
C GLU A 171 3.49 -13.38 -16.78
N ALA A 172 4.46 -12.96 -15.95
CA ALA A 172 4.99 -11.60 -15.98
C ALA A 172 5.52 -11.20 -17.37
N ILE A 173 6.23 -12.12 -18.05
CA ILE A 173 6.71 -11.91 -19.44
C ILE A 173 5.55 -11.82 -20.44
N ALA A 174 4.50 -12.61 -20.25
CA ALA A 174 3.33 -12.58 -21.13
C ALA A 174 2.57 -11.26 -21.02
N GLN A 175 2.47 -10.70 -19.81
CA GLN A 175 1.79 -9.42 -19.56
C GLN A 175 2.64 -8.21 -19.96
N ASP A 176 3.95 -8.21 -19.63
CA ASP A 176 4.89 -7.18 -20.07
C ASP A 176 6.24 -7.79 -20.48
N PRO A 177 6.46 -7.98 -21.79
CA PRO A 177 7.71 -8.52 -22.31
C PRO A 177 8.93 -7.62 -22.08
N ASN A 178 8.79 -6.36 -21.67
CA ASN A 178 9.91 -5.44 -21.49
C ASN A 178 10.52 -5.51 -20.08
N LEU A 179 9.86 -6.20 -19.15
CA LEU A 179 10.40 -6.42 -17.81
C LEU A 179 11.61 -7.35 -17.88
N LEU A 180 12.76 -6.85 -17.44
CA LEU A 180 14.04 -7.58 -17.48
C LEU A 180 14.15 -8.65 -16.39
N GLU A 181 13.60 -8.38 -15.22
CA GLU A 181 13.74 -9.21 -14.02
C GLU A 181 13.27 -10.67 -14.22
N PRO A 182 12.09 -10.94 -14.81
CA PRO A 182 11.66 -12.31 -15.10
C PRO A 182 12.68 -13.13 -15.90
N TYR A 183 13.32 -12.54 -16.92
CA TYR A 183 14.27 -13.26 -17.78
C TYR A 183 15.52 -13.69 -17.00
N VAL A 184 16.09 -12.81 -16.20
CA VAL A 184 17.29 -13.16 -15.42
C VAL A 184 16.95 -14.16 -14.30
N ASN A 185 15.79 -14.03 -13.65
CA ASN A 185 15.36 -14.97 -12.62
C ASN A 185 15.05 -16.36 -13.19
N LEU A 186 14.40 -16.43 -14.37
CA LEU A 186 14.19 -17.71 -15.08
C LEU A 186 15.51 -18.36 -15.50
N SER A 187 16.52 -17.57 -15.88
CA SER A 187 17.87 -18.09 -16.13
C SER A 187 18.47 -18.73 -14.89
N ILE A 188 18.41 -18.03 -13.74
CA ILE A 188 18.94 -18.52 -12.46
C ILE A 188 18.21 -19.79 -11.99
N ILE A 189 16.88 -19.81 -12.08
CA ILE A 189 16.06 -20.97 -11.72
C ILE A 189 16.37 -22.16 -12.64
N SER A 190 16.49 -21.92 -13.95
CA SER A 190 16.85 -22.97 -14.91
C SER A 190 18.20 -23.59 -14.60
N LEU A 191 19.20 -22.78 -14.20
CA LEU A 191 20.50 -23.31 -13.72
C LEU A 191 20.35 -24.17 -12.46
N ARG A 192 19.54 -23.74 -11.48
CA ARG A 192 19.30 -24.53 -10.26
C ARG A 192 18.60 -25.87 -10.55
N LYS A 193 17.78 -25.92 -11.61
CA LYS A 193 17.14 -27.15 -12.11
C LYS A 193 18.04 -28.00 -13.01
N GLY A 194 19.31 -27.60 -13.24
CA GLY A 194 20.23 -28.30 -14.15
C GLY A 194 19.95 -28.09 -15.64
N GLN A 195 19.02 -27.18 -15.99
CA GLN A 195 18.55 -26.93 -17.35
C GLN A 195 19.40 -25.84 -18.03
N LYS A 196 20.69 -26.12 -18.25
CA LYS A 196 21.68 -25.13 -18.71
C LYS A 196 21.34 -24.47 -20.04
N ASP A 197 20.81 -25.22 -21.01
CA ASP A 197 20.41 -24.65 -22.31
C ASP A 197 19.22 -23.70 -22.19
N LYS A 198 18.25 -24.02 -21.32
CA LYS A 198 17.11 -23.14 -21.05
C LYS A 198 17.58 -21.87 -20.35
N ALA A 199 18.49 -22.00 -19.39
CA ALA A 199 19.08 -20.86 -18.70
C ALA A 199 19.78 -19.90 -19.68
N ARG A 200 20.61 -20.44 -20.59
CA ARG A 200 21.29 -19.65 -21.62
C ARG A 200 20.32 -18.89 -22.51
N LYS A 201 19.23 -19.52 -22.95
CA LYS A 201 18.19 -18.86 -23.77
C LYS A 201 17.54 -17.69 -23.03
N TYR A 202 17.20 -17.85 -21.75
CA TYR A 202 16.62 -16.75 -20.96
C TYR A 202 17.63 -15.62 -20.73
N TYR A 203 18.89 -15.94 -20.43
CA TYR A 203 19.93 -14.93 -20.25
C TYR A 203 20.22 -14.14 -21.54
N GLN A 204 20.22 -14.81 -22.70
CA GLN A 204 20.33 -14.14 -24.00
C GLN A 204 19.17 -13.17 -24.25
N ARG A 205 17.94 -13.55 -23.89
CA ARG A 205 16.78 -12.65 -23.98
C ARG A 205 16.89 -11.46 -23.03
N TYR A 206 17.40 -11.68 -21.81
CA TYR A 206 17.69 -10.60 -20.85
C TYR A 206 18.67 -9.58 -21.44
N LEU A 207 19.80 -10.02 -22.01
CA LEU A 207 20.78 -9.14 -22.65
C LEU A 207 20.21 -8.43 -23.88
N ALA A 208 19.47 -9.15 -24.74
CA ALA A 208 18.87 -8.58 -25.95
C ALA A 208 17.85 -7.46 -25.64
N LYS A 209 17.30 -7.44 -24.42
CA LYS A 209 16.37 -6.41 -23.95
C LYS A 209 17.06 -5.24 -23.21
N GLY A 210 18.38 -5.22 -23.16
CA GLY A 210 19.15 -4.17 -22.48
C GLY A 210 19.54 -4.51 -21.04
N GLY A 211 19.42 -5.79 -20.64
CA GLY A 211 19.97 -6.27 -19.38
C GLY A 211 21.50 -6.08 -19.31
N ALA A 212 22.00 -5.60 -18.17
CA ALA A 212 23.43 -5.46 -17.93
C ALA A 212 24.10 -6.82 -17.73
N ALA A 213 25.33 -6.97 -18.22
CA ALA A 213 26.11 -8.19 -18.02
C ALA A 213 26.25 -8.55 -16.54
N ARG A 214 26.15 -9.85 -16.25
CA ARG A 214 26.27 -10.44 -14.91
C ARG A 214 27.35 -11.52 -14.93
N PRO A 215 28.64 -11.15 -14.77
CA PRO A 215 29.75 -12.08 -14.93
C PRO A 215 29.66 -13.37 -14.09
N PRO A 216 29.22 -13.33 -12.80
CA PRO A 216 29.05 -14.55 -12.03
C PRO A 216 28.01 -15.53 -12.62
N LEU A 217 26.97 -15.00 -13.26
CA LEU A 217 25.95 -15.82 -13.93
C LEU A 217 26.47 -16.35 -15.26
N GLU A 218 27.19 -15.53 -16.04
CA GLU A 218 27.81 -15.92 -17.31
C GLU A 218 28.78 -17.09 -17.15
N THR A 219 29.66 -17.03 -16.15
CA THR A 219 30.60 -18.11 -15.84
C THR A 219 29.88 -19.43 -15.60
N ARG A 220 28.73 -19.41 -14.90
CA ARG A 220 27.90 -20.60 -14.63
C ARG A 220 27.11 -21.10 -15.85
N LEU A 221 26.92 -20.25 -16.86
CA LEU A 221 26.26 -20.62 -18.11
C LEU A 221 27.25 -21.22 -19.13
N ILE A 222 28.55 -20.97 -18.95
CA ILE A 222 29.64 -21.51 -19.75
C ILE A 222 30.12 -22.86 -19.19
N ASN A 223 30.45 -22.91 -17.90
CA ASN A 223 30.95 -24.10 -17.18
C ASN A 223 29.85 -25.12 -16.92
#